data_AF-A0A6G3SPD9-F1
#
_entry.id   AF-A0A6G3SPD9-F1
#
_cell.length_a   1.000
_cell.length_b   1.000
_cell.length_c   1.000
_cell.angle_alpha   90.00
_cell.angle_beta   90.00
_cell.angle_gamma   90.00
#
_symmetry.space_group_name_H-M   'P 1'
#
loop_
_entity.id
_entity.type
_entity.pdbx_description
1 polymer ?
#
loop_
_entity_poly.entity_id
_entity_poly.type
_entity_poly.pdbx_seq_one_letter_code
_entity_poly.pdbx_strand_id
1 'polypeptide(L)'
;MSAPQRAAADRRWCEKVTVEFRNTGGSPARSGTVTFATHIIGALGVDWATVTSSQPLPAPIGAGSARSETYTVCVESWRVPLGMHVETQDVSAVWK
;
A
#
# COMPACT_ATOMS: atom_id res chain seq x y z
N MET A 1 5.80 -7.63 8.25
CA MET A 1 4.89 -7.61 7.08
C MET A 1 5.62 -8.24 5.92
N SER A 2 4.90 -8.93 5.04
CA SER A 2 5.45 -9.44 3.78
C SER A 2 5.59 -8.30 2.77
N ALA A 3 6.42 -8.50 1.73
CA ALA A 3 6.47 -7.56 0.61
C ALA A 3 5.08 -7.41 -0.03
N PRO A 4 4.68 -6.19 -0.42
CA PRO A 4 3.37 -5.97 -1.05
C PRO A 4 3.28 -6.69 -2.39
N GLN A 5 2.14 -7.32 -2.65
CA GLN A 5 1.82 -7.84 -3.97
C GLN A 5 1.02 -6.79 -4.73
N ARG A 6 1.45 -6.48 -5.96
CA ARG A 6 0.91 -5.41 -6.77
C ARG A 6 0.18 -5.95 -7.99
N ALA A 7 -0.95 -5.32 -8.32
CA ALA A 7 -1.67 -5.57 -9.55
C ALA A 7 -2.26 -4.26 -10.08
N ALA A 8 -2.42 -4.17 -11.40
CA ALA A 8 -3.07 -3.01 -12.02
C ALA A 8 -4.51 -2.85 -11.50
N ALA A 9 -4.92 -1.61 -11.22
CA ALA A 9 -6.31 -1.25 -11.02
C ALA A 9 -6.92 -0.71 -12.32
N ASP A 10 -8.22 -0.38 -12.30
CA ASP A 10 -8.95 0.13 -13.47
C ASP A 10 -8.40 1.47 -14.00
N ARG A 11 -7.66 2.21 -13.17
CA ARG A 11 -7.09 3.52 -13.49
C ARG A 11 -5.57 3.43 -13.47
N ARG A 12 -4.91 4.00 -14.49
CA ARG A 12 -3.42 4.02 -14.63
C ARG A 12 -2.67 4.64 -13.44
N TRP A 13 -3.35 5.50 -12.68
CA TRP A 13 -2.81 6.19 -11.51
C TRP A 13 -3.22 5.52 -10.19
N CYS A 14 -3.73 4.29 -10.27
CA CYS A 14 -4.13 3.47 -9.14
C CYS A 14 -3.53 2.07 -9.25
N GLU A 15 -3.29 1.44 -8.11
CA GLU A 15 -2.78 0.08 -7.99
C GLU A 15 -3.59 -0.69 -6.93
N LYS A 16 -3.74 -1.99 -7.14
CA LYS A 16 -4.21 -2.94 -6.13
C LYS A 16 -3.00 -3.47 -5.38
N VAL A 17 -2.94 -3.19 -4.07
CA VAL A 17 -1.82 -3.54 -3.22
C VAL A 17 -2.31 -4.50 -2.15
N THR A 18 -1.90 -5.76 -2.24
CA THR A 18 -2.24 -6.81 -1.28
C THR A 18 -1.12 -6.97 -0.27
N VAL A 19 -1.46 -6.89 1.02
CA VAL A 19 -0.51 -6.92 2.13
C VAL A 19 -0.98 -7.92 3.17
N GLU A 20 -0.10 -8.83 3.59
CA GLU A 20 -0.31 -9.67 4.77
C GLU A 20 0.24 -8.96 6.03
N PHE A 21 -0.65 -8.72 6.98
CA PHE A 21 -0.34 -8.20 8.30
C PHE A 21 -0.33 -9.36 9.30
N ARG A 22 0.80 -9.55 9.98
CA ARG A 22 0.97 -10.59 11.00
C ARG A 22 1.16 -9.95 12.36
N ASN A 23 0.23 -10.18 13.27
CA ASN A 23 0.33 -9.70 14.64
C ASN A 23 1.07 -10.74 15.49
N THR A 24 2.34 -10.46 15.82
CA THR A 24 3.17 -11.32 16.67
C THR A 24 3.04 -11.00 18.16
N GLY A 25 2.21 -10.02 18.53
CA GLY A 25 1.96 -9.65 19.92
C GLY A 25 1.01 -10.59 20.65
N GLY A 26 0.96 -10.49 21.97
CA GLY A 26 0.09 -11.31 22.84
C GLY A 26 -1.34 -10.81 22.98
N SER A 27 -1.72 -9.72 22.31
CA SER A 27 -3.07 -9.15 22.34
C SER A 27 -3.55 -8.81 20.93
N PRO A 28 -4.87 -8.79 20.67
CA PRO A 28 -5.40 -8.37 19.37
C PRO A 28 -5.03 -6.92 19.07
N ALA A 29 -4.53 -6.65 17.87
CA ALA A 29 -4.43 -5.30 17.33
C ALA A 29 -5.83 -4.85 16.93
N ARG A 30 -6.35 -3.82 17.59
CA ARG A 30 -7.75 -3.37 17.47
C ARG A 30 -7.91 -2.21 16.50
N SER A 31 -6.83 -1.50 16.22
CA SER A 31 -6.82 -0.38 15.29
C SER A 31 -5.43 -0.19 14.70
N GLY A 32 -5.35 0.57 13.62
CA GLY A 32 -4.08 0.95 13.05
C GLY A 32 -4.25 1.65 11.72
N THR A 33 -3.13 2.12 11.21
CA THR A 33 -3.02 2.79 9.92
C THR A 33 -1.91 2.13 9.14
N VAL A 34 -2.21 1.76 7.89
CA VAL A 34 -1.22 1.39 6.89
C VAL A 34 -0.90 2.62 6.04
N THR A 35 0.38 2.84 5.75
CA THR A 35 0.86 3.91 4.88
C THR A 35 1.61 3.31 3.70
N PHE A 36 1.21 3.73 2.51
CA PHE A 36 1.75 3.30 1.22
C PHE A 36 2.58 4.43 0.62
N ALA A 37 3.80 4.14 0.17
CA ALA A 37 4.59 5.03 -0.66
C ALA A 37 4.47 4.61 -2.13
N THR A 38 3.89 5.47 -2.95
CA THR A 38 3.65 5.22 -4.38
C THR A 38 4.59 6.06 -5.21
N HIS A 39 5.45 5.39 -5.97
CA HIS A 39 6.43 6.00 -6.83
C HIS A 39 5.80 6.25 -8.20
N ILE A 40 6.09 7.40 -8.78
CA ILE A 40 5.65 7.78 -10.13
C ILE A 40 6.86 7.61 -11.04
N ILE A 41 6.80 6.54 -11.83
CA ILE A 41 7.91 6.12 -12.67
C ILE A 41 7.71 6.65 -14.08
N GLY A 42 8.70 7.40 -14.55
CA GLY A 42 8.75 7.95 -15.89
C GLY A 42 9.54 7.09 -16.87
N ALA A 43 9.79 7.66 -18.05
CA ALA A 43 10.61 7.02 -19.07
C ALA A 43 11.97 6.57 -18.52
N LEU A 44 12.45 5.43 -18.99
CA LEU A 44 13.71 4.80 -18.57
C LEU A 44 13.77 4.38 -17.09
N GLY A 45 12.62 4.29 -16.40
CA GLY A 45 12.56 3.84 -15.01
C GLY A 45 12.95 4.91 -13.98
N VAL A 46 13.02 6.18 -14.40
CA VAL A 46 13.33 7.30 -13.48
C VAL A 46 12.17 7.49 -12.51
N ASP A 47 12.45 7.56 -11.21
CA ASP A 47 11.48 7.96 -10.20
C ASP A 47 11.39 9.48 -10.14
N TRP A 48 10.23 10.01 -10.52
CA TRP A 48 9.97 11.46 -10.57
C TRP A 48 9.43 11.98 -9.23
N ALA A 49 8.71 11.15 -8.49
CA ALA A 49 8.05 11.55 -7.26
C ALA A 49 7.52 10.34 -6.48
N THR A 50 7.62 10.44 -5.15
CA THR A 50 6.96 9.52 -4.22
C THR A 50 5.79 10.23 -3.53
N VAL A 51 4.61 9.64 -3.59
CA VAL A 51 3.40 10.13 -2.91
C VAL A 51 2.96 9.12 -1.86
N THR A 52 2.78 9.58 -0.63
CA THR A 52 2.28 8.75 0.46
C THR A 52 0.76 8.84 0.58
N SER A 53 0.13 7.70 0.91
CA SER A 53 -1.28 7.65 1.27
C SER A 53 -1.48 6.71 2.46
N SER A 54 -2.50 6.96 3.27
CA SER A 54 -2.79 6.17 4.45
C SER A 54 -4.20 5.62 4.42
N GLN A 55 -4.36 4.37 4.84
CA GLN A 55 -5.65 3.68 4.94
C GLN A 55 -5.74 2.93 6.27
N PRO A 56 -6.95 2.61 6.77
CA PRO A 56 -7.10 1.81 7.98
C PRO A 56 -6.49 0.41 7.83
N LEU A 57 -5.92 -0.10 8.91
CA LEU A 57 -5.55 -1.51 9.02
C LEU A 57 -6.81 -2.40 9.00
N PRO A 58 -6.76 -3.68 8.56
CA PRO A 58 -7.93 -4.55 8.52
C PRO A 58 -8.18 -5.13 9.92
N ALA A 59 -8.45 -4.25 10.88
CA ALA A 59 -8.61 -4.60 12.28
C ALA A 59 -10.00 -5.21 12.56
N PRO A 60 -10.12 -6.03 13.62
CA PRO A 60 -9.05 -6.50 14.49
C PRO A 60 -8.19 -7.60 13.84
N ILE A 61 -6.93 -7.69 14.27
CA ILE A 61 -6.03 -8.82 13.97
C ILE A 61 -5.67 -9.50 15.29
N GLY A 62 -6.13 -10.74 15.46
CA GLY A 62 -5.90 -11.52 16.69
C GLY A 62 -4.42 -11.72 17.01
N ALA A 63 -4.11 -11.94 18.28
CA ALA A 63 -2.78 -12.29 18.74
C ALA A 63 -2.26 -13.55 18.02
N GLY A 64 -1.02 -13.51 17.51
CA GLY A 64 -0.40 -14.61 16.77
C GLY A 64 -1.01 -14.89 15.38
N SER A 65 -2.03 -14.13 14.96
CA SER A 65 -2.72 -14.36 13.69
C SER A 65 -2.18 -13.47 12.56
N ALA A 66 -2.50 -13.85 11.33
CA ALA A 66 -2.25 -13.05 10.15
C ALA A 66 -3.54 -12.75 9.40
N ARG A 67 -3.59 -11.60 8.73
CA ARG A 67 -4.69 -11.18 7.87
C ARG A 67 -4.16 -10.49 6.64
N SER A 68 -4.69 -10.86 5.49
CA SER A 68 -4.39 -10.21 4.21
C SER A 68 -5.52 -9.29 3.81
N GLU A 69 -5.17 -8.13 3.25
CA GLU A 69 -6.12 -7.14 2.74
C GLU A 69 -5.59 -6.56 1.42
N THR A 70 -6.50 -6.31 0.47
CA THR A 70 -6.17 -5.67 -0.80
C THR A 70 -6.68 -4.23 -0.81
N TYR A 71 -5.74 -3.29 -0.84
CA TYR A 71 -6.04 -1.88 -0.88
C TYR A 71 -6.04 -1.36 -2.32
N THR A 72 -6.92 -0.40 -2.59
CA THR A 72 -6.80 0.41 -3.81
C THR A 72 -6.04 1.67 -3.45
N VAL A 73 -4.84 1.81 -3.97
CA VAL A 73 -3.94 2.94 -3.71
C VAL A 73 -3.92 3.80 -4.95
N CYS A 74 -4.27 5.08 -4.84
CA CYS A 74 -4.33 6.00 -5.96
C CYS A 74 -3.53 7.26 -5.65
N VAL A 75 -2.86 7.80 -6.66
CA VAL A 75 -2.34 9.17 -6.65
C VAL A 75 -3.27 10.08 -7.44
N GLU A 76 -3.08 11.40 -7.40
CA GLU A 76 -3.85 12.29 -8.25
C GLU A 76 -3.53 12.07 -9.73
N SER A 77 -4.56 11.96 -10.56
CA SER A 77 -4.42 11.59 -11.99
C SER A 77 -3.47 12.48 -12.81
N TRP A 78 -3.39 13.76 -12.46
CA TRP A 78 -2.53 14.74 -13.14
C TRP A 78 -1.05 14.53 -12.83
N ARG A 79 -0.72 13.81 -11.75
CA ARG A 79 0.66 13.45 -11.40
C ARG A 79 1.20 12.30 -12.23
N VAL A 80 0.34 11.59 -12.96
CA VAL A 80 0.72 10.47 -13.84
C VAL A 80 0.39 10.82 -15.29
N PRO A 81 1.26 11.60 -15.96
CA PRO A 81 1.20 11.84 -17.40
C PRO A 81 1.16 10.54 -18.21
N LEU A 82 0.74 10.65 -19.48
CA LEU A 82 0.80 9.52 -20.41
C LEU A 82 2.26 9.07 -20.59
N GLY A 83 2.48 7.75 -20.60
CA GLY A 83 3.81 7.14 -20.65
C GLY A 83 4.49 6.97 -19.29
N MET A 84 3.89 7.47 -18.20
CA MET A 84 4.29 7.17 -16.83
C MET A 84 3.35 6.16 -16.18
N HIS A 85 3.82 5.49 -15.14
CA HIS A 85 3.03 4.56 -14.33
C HIS A 85 3.33 4.72 -12.83
N VAL A 86 2.53 4.06 -12.01
CA VAL A 86 2.70 4.05 -10.55
C VAL A 86 3.26 2.71 -10.09
N GLU A 87 4.05 2.75 -9.02
CA GLU A 87 4.54 1.56 -8.32
C GLU A 87 4.50 1.78 -6.80
N THR A 88 3.65 1.06 -6.08
CA THR A 88 3.65 1.14 -4.60
C THR A 88 4.68 0.18 -4.03
N GLN A 89 5.90 0.67 -3.76
CA GLN A 89 7.03 -0.17 -3.33
C GLN A 89 7.08 -0.36 -1.81
N ASP A 90 6.85 0.72 -1.05
CA ASP A 90 6.97 0.66 0.40
C ASP A 90 5.61 0.67 1.11
N VAL A 91 5.49 -0.22 2.09
CA VAL A 91 4.32 -0.28 2.98
C VAL A 91 4.80 -0.32 4.42
N SER A 92 4.29 0.60 5.22
CA SER A 92 4.49 0.63 6.66
C SER A 92 3.14 0.58 7.38
N ALA A 93 3.13 0.10 8.61
CA ALA A 93 1.92 0.08 9.41
C ALA A 93 2.22 0.40 10.87
N VAL A 94 1.30 1.11 11.51
CA VAL A 94 1.31 1.39 12.94
C VAL A 94 -0.02 0.91 13.50
N TRP A 95 0.01 0.02 14.49
CA TRP A 95 -1.18 -0.56 15.11
C TRP A 95 -1.14 -0.48 16.63
N LYS A 96 -2.33 -0.57 17.23
CA LYS A 96 -2.57 -0.57 18.68
C LYS A 96 -3.56 -1.67 19.05
#